data_AF-A0A9E1WA97-F1
#
_entry.id   AF-A0A9E1WA97-F1
#
_cell.length_a   1.000
_cell.length_b   1.000
_cell.length_c   1.000
_cell.angle_alpha   90.00
_cell.angle_beta   90.00
_cell.angle_gamma   90.00
#
_symmetry.space_group_name_H-M   'P 1'
#
loop_
_entity.id
_entity.type
_entity.pdbx_description
1 polymer ?
#
loop_
_entity_poly.entity_id
_entity_poly.type
_entity_poly.pdbx_seq_one_letter_code
_entity_poly.pdbx_strand_id
1 'polypeptide(L)' 'MITVYDNAMSTTRMLHTIGHSNHDIGAFVGLLMAQQIETVIDVRSWPASRRLPHFNRALLHDAI' A
#
# COMPACT_ATOMS: atom_id res chain seq x y z
N MET A 1 40.56 15.85 2.67
CA MET A 1 39.54 15.09 1.92
C MET A 1 38.29 15.95 1.85
N ILE A 2 38.02 16.54 0.70
CA ILE A 2 36.81 17.32 0.45
C ILE A 2 35.82 16.33 -0.15
N THR A 3 34.74 16.01 0.55
CA THR A 3 33.60 15.32 -0.06
C THR A 3 32.68 16.41 -0.60
N VAL A 4 32.68 16.55 -1.93
CA VAL A 4 31.73 17.39 -2.66
C VAL A 4 30.45 16.57 -2.75
N TYR A 5 29.39 16.97 -2.05
CA TYR A 5 28.06 16.45 -2.36
C TYR A 5 27.55 17.26 -3.54
N ASP A 6 27.59 16.64 -4.71
CA ASP A 6 26.99 17.20 -5.92
C ASP A 6 25.49 17.39 -5.67
N ASN A 7 25.01 18.60 -5.93
CA ASN A 7 23.64 19.03 -5.66
C ASN A 7 22.70 18.47 -6.74
N ALA A 8 22.49 17.15 -6.72
CA ALA A 8 21.43 16.48 -7.43
C ALA A 8 20.77 15.48 -6.48
N MET A 9 19.85 15.97 -5.63
CA MET A 9 18.92 15.11 -4.92
C MET A 9 18.05 14.36 -5.92
N SER A 10 18.51 13.17 -6.33
CA SER A 10 17.64 12.15 -6.88
C SER A 10 16.67 11.75 -5.77
N THR A 11 15.52 12.42 -5.73
CA THR A 11 14.37 12.00 -4.92
C THR A 11 13.81 10.73 -5.56
N THR A 12 14.46 9.61 -5.29
CA THR A 12 13.99 8.30 -5.73
C THR A 12 12.61 8.08 -5.12
N ARG A 13 11.56 8.23 -5.93
CA ARG A 13 10.18 7.97 -5.51
C ARG A 13 10.04 6.47 -5.32
N MET A 14 9.84 6.06 -4.08
CA MET A 14 9.63 4.66 -3.71
C MET A 14 8.14 4.32 -3.86
N LEU A 15 7.84 3.27 -4.62
CA LEU A 15 6.49 2.72 -4.77
C LEU A 15 6.46 1.33 -4.16
N HIS A 16 5.55 1.12 -3.21
CA HIS A 16 5.29 -0.18 -2.61
C HIS A 16 4.13 -0.85 -3.31
N THR A 17 4.23 -2.16 -3.54
CA THR A 17 3.13 -2.98 -4.04
C THR A 17 2.73 -3.99 -2.97
N ILE A 18 1.43 -4.22 -2.84
CA ILE A 18 0.88 -5.20 -1.90
C ILE A 18 -0.29 -5.91 -2.56
N GLY A 19 -0.28 -7.24 -2.49
CA GLY A 19 -1.41 -8.08 -2.88
C GLY A 19 -2.17 -8.54 -1.65
N HIS A 20 -3.51 -8.54 -1.72
CA HIS A 20 -4.35 -8.93 -0.59
C HIS A 20 -4.51 -10.45 -0.40
N SER A 21 -4.06 -11.28 -1.35
CA SER A 21 -4.16 -12.76 -1.33
C SER A 21 -5.52 -13.26 -0.80
N ASN A 22 -5.52 -14.21 0.14
CA ASN A 22 -6.65 -14.65 0.96
C ASN A 22 -6.53 -14.16 2.43
N HIS A 23 -5.73 -13.12 2.68
CA HIS A 23 -5.59 -12.55 4.02
C HIS A 23 -6.96 -12.06 4.53
N ASP A 24 -7.18 -12.19 5.83
CA ASP A 24 -8.20 -11.39 6.49
C ASP A 24 -7.80 -9.91 6.50
N ILE A 25 -8.77 -9.05 6.80
CA ILE A 25 -8.54 -7.60 6.76
C ILE A 25 -7.52 -7.12 7.80
N GLY A 26 -7.45 -7.76 8.97
CA GLY A 26 -6.55 -7.37 10.05
C GLY A 26 -5.09 -7.68 9.71
N ALA A 27 -4.83 -8.85 9.12
CA ALA A 27 -3.51 -9.22 8.61
C ALA A 27 -3.05 -8.25 7.52
N PHE A 28 -3.95 -7.86 6.62
CA PHE A 28 -3.64 -6.88 5.57
C PHE A 28 -3.29 -5.50 6.15
N VAL A 29 -4.09 -4.98 7.09
CA VAL A 29 -3.80 -3.71 7.80
C VAL A 29 -2.48 -3.79 8.55
N GLY A 30 -2.20 -4.92 9.21
CA GLY A 30 -0.94 -5.13 9.92
C GLY A 30 0.29 -5.01 9.01
N LEU A 31 0.20 -5.49 7.76
CA LEU A 31 1.27 -5.34 6.77
C LEU A 31 1.48 -3.88 6.36
N LEU A 32 0.40 -3.11 6.18
CA LEU A 32 0.47 -1.68 5.86
C LEU A 32 1.15 -0.90 7.00
N MET A 33 0.76 -1.16 8.24
CA MET A 33 1.34 -0.53 9.43
C MET A 33 2.82 -0.89 9.60
N ALA A 34 3.17 -2.17 9.40
CA ALA A 34 4.55 -2.63 9.52
C ALA A 34 5.49 -2.00 8.47
N GLN A 35 4.96 -1.49 7.37
CA GLN A 35 5.71 -0.80 6.32
C GLN A 35 5.46 0.72 6.31
N GLN A 36 4.75 1.24 7.31
CA GLN A 36 4.41 2.66 7.45
C GLN A 36 3.75 3.25 6.19
N ILE A 37 2.87 2.46 5.55
CA ILE A 37 2.14 2.90 4.35
C ILE A 37 0.99 3.81 4.77
N GLU A 38 1.08 5.09 4.44
CA GLU A 38 0.05 6.08 4.75
C GLU A 38 -1.08 6.15 3.72
N THR A 39 -0.83 5.68 2.49
CA THR A 39 -1.80 5.78 1.39
C THR A 39 -1.81 4.51 0.56
N VAL A 40 -3.00 3.94 0.41
CA VAL A 40 -3.26 2.79 -0.46
C VAL A 40 -4.11 3.23 -1.63
N ILE A 41 -3.66 2.91 -2.84
CA ILE A 41 -4.40 3.18 -4.08
C ILE A 41 -4.88 1.85 -4.64
N ASP A 42 -6.19 1.67 -4.70
CA ASP A 42 -6.81 0.52 -5.36
C ASP A 42 -6.86 0.76 -6.88
N VAL A 43 -6.00 0.05 -7.61
CA VAL A 43 -5.90 0.13 -9.08
C VAL A 43 -6.77 -0.90 -9.81
N ARG A 44 -7.59 -1.67 -9.09
CA ARG A 44 -8.43 -2.71 -9.69
C ARG A 44 -9.56 -2.07 -10.51
N SER A 45 -9.75 -2.52 -11.75
CA SER A 45 -10.89 -2.10 -12.59
C SER A 45 -12.24 -2.44 -11.95
N TRP A 46 -12.30 -3.53 -11.18
CA TRP A 46 -13.48 -4.01 -10.49
C TRP A 46 -13.16 -4.28 -9.01
N PRO A 47 -13.26 -3.28 -8.12
CA PRO A 47 -12.92 -3.39 -6.71
C PRO A 47 -14.04 -4.05 -5.89
N ALA A 48 -14.49 -5.21 -6.35
CA ALA A 48 -15.56 -6.01 -5.74
C ALA A 48 -15.24 -7.51 -5.84
N SER A 49 -15.52 -8.24 -4.77
CA SER A 49 -15.27 -9.68 -4.63
C SER A 49 -16.39 -10.34 -3.82
N ARG A 50 -16.99 -11.39 -4.38
CA ARG A 50 -17.92 -12.26 -3.64
C ARG A 50 -17.19 -13.19 -2.66
N ARG A 51 -15.95 -13.56 -2.96
CA ARG A 51 -15.14 -14.50 -2.16
C ARG A 51 -14.50 -13.82 -0.95
N LEU A 52 -14.14 -12.54 -1.08
CA LEU A 52 -13.49 -11.75 -0.04
C LEU A 52 -14.19 -10.40 0.09
N PRO A 53 -15.40 -10.36 0.69
CA PRO A 53 -16.21 -9.14 0.75
C PRO A 53 -15.51 -7.98 1.47
N HIS A 54 -14.62 -8.27 2.43
CA HIS A 54 -13.83 -7.26 3.14
C HIS A 54 -12.89 -6.45 2.24
N PHE A 55 -12.56 -6.95 1.05
CA PHE A 55 -11.82 -6.19 0.02
C PHE A 55 -12.74 -5.49 -0.98
N ASN A 56 -14.06 -5.43 -0.75
CA ASN A 56 -14.94 -4.55 -1.52
C ASN A 56 -14.62 -3.10 -1.17
N ARG A 57 -14.67 -2.21 -2.17
CA ARG A 57 -14.29 -0.79 -2.02
C ARG A 57 -14.77 -0.13 -0.72
N ALA A 58 -16.06 -0.27 -0.39
CA ALA A 58 -16.63 0.35 0.81
C ALA A 58 -16.03 -0.23 2.10
N LEU A 59 -16.02 -1.56 2.22
CA LEU A 59 -15.51 -2.24 3.41
C LEU A 59 -13.99 -2.08 3.57
N LEU A 60 -13.25 -2.03 2.47
CA LEU A 60 -11.82 -1.76 2.49
C LEU A 60 -11.53 -0.32 2.93
N HIS A 61 -12.31 0.65 2.43
CA HIS A 61 -12.17 2.06 2.82
C HIS A 61 -12.41 2.27 4.32
N ASP A 62 -13.41 1.60 4.90
CA ASP A 62 -13.73 1.73 6.32
C ASP A 62 -12.69 1.06 7.24
N ALA A 63 -11.88 0.15 6.69
CA ALA A 63 -10.96 -0.67 7.47
C ALA A 63 -9.51 -0.17 7.49
N ILE A 64 -9.13 0.75 6.61
CA ILE A 64 -7.75 1.24 6.45
C ILE A 64 -7.62 2.73 6.76
#